data_AF-A0AAW0M8T2-F1
#
_entry.id   AF-A0AAW0M8T2-F1
#
_cell.length_a   1.000
_cell.length_b   1.000
_cell.length_c   1.000
_cell.angle_alpha   90.00
_cell.angle_beta   90.00
_cell.angle_gamma   90.00
#
_symmetry.space_group_name_H-M   'P 1'
#
loop_
_entity.id
_entity.type
_entity.pdbx_description
1 polymer ?
#
loop_
_entity_poly.entity_id
_entity_poly.type
_entity_poly.pdbx_seq_one_letter_code
_entity_poly.pdbx_strand_id
1 'polypeptide(L)'
;MLVDDKNKKCLFYGSTLQKSIRQNPSCTTIEAAKLVGEELVKACNDLNINEISSYDRNGFACGERMQAFEIAISRHGFLPR
;
A
#
# COMPACT_ATOMS: atom_id res chain seq x y z
N MET A 1 -0.52 -4.88 2.08
CA MET A 1 -1.15 -6.12 1.58
C MET A 1 -2.65 -5.88 1.55
N LEU A 2 -3.35 -6.34 0.53
CA LEU A 2 -4.81 -6.27 0.41
C LEU A 2 -5.38 -7.67 0.55
N VAL A 3 -6.23 -7.87 1.54
CA VAL A 3 -6.79 -9.18 1.87
C VAL A 3 -8.31 -9.08 1.89
N ASP A 4 -8.95 -10.08 1.30
CA ASP A 4 -10.37 -10.35 1.48
C ASP A 4 -10.51 -11.40 2.60
N ASP A 5 -10.88 -10.94 3.79
CA ASP A 5 -11.04 -11.81 4.95
C ASP A 5 -12.21 -12.79 4.82
N LYS A 6 -13.26 -12.43 4.07
CA LYS A 6 -14.44 -13.29 3.87
C LYS A 6 -14.07 -14.49 3.00
N ASN A 7 -13.35 -14.23 1.91
CA ASN A 7 -12.89 -15.27 0.99
C ASN A 7 -11.52 -15.86 1.36
N LYS A 8 -10.90 -15.38 2.46
CA LYS A 8 -9.55 -15.76 2.93
C LYS A 8 -8.49 -15.69 1.83
N LYS A 9 -8.60 -14.69 0.97
CA LYS A 9 -7.75 -14.54 -0.22
C LYS A 9 -6.95 -13.25 -0.15
N CYS A 10 -5.64 -13.35 -0.41
CA CYS A 10 -4.82 -12.18 -0.68
C CYS A 10 -5.14 -11.68 -2.10
N LEU A 11 -5.73 -10.50 -2.20
CA LEU A 11 -6.05 -9.86 -3.48
C LEU A 11 -4.82 -9.19 -4.09
N PHE A 12 -3.98 -8.59 -3.25
CA PHE A 12 -2.75 -7.95 -3.69
C PHE A 12 -1.65 -7.99 -2.62
N TYR A 13 -0.43 -8.28 -3.07
CA TYR A 13 0.77 -8.21 -2.25
C TYR A 13 1.79 -7.30 -2.94
N GLY A 14 2.10 -6.16 -2.31
CA GLY A 14 3.12 -5.22 -2.75
C GLY A 14 4.36 -5.33 -1.88
N SER A 15 5.54 -5.49 -2.49
CA SER A 15 6.82 -5.58 -1.77
C SER A 15 7.95 -4.96 -2.58
N THR A 16 8.92 -4.36 -1.90
CA THR A 16 10.15 -3.83 -2.52
C THR A 16 11.02 -4.90 -3.17
N LEU A 17 10.75 -6.19 -2.91
CA LEU A 17 11.37 -7.31 -3.62
C LEU A 17 10.82 -7.49 -5.05
N GLN A 18 9.63 -6.96 -5.35
CA GLN A 18 9.05 -7.04 -6.69
C GLN A 18 9.75 -6.09 -7.65
N LYS A 19 10.05 -6.57 -8.86
CA LYS A 19 10.77 -5.81 -9.89
C LYS A 19 10.06 -4.52 -10.30
N SER A 20 8.73 -4.47 -10.24
CA SER A 20 7.94 -3.27 -10.56
C SER A 20 8.15 -2.12 -9.55
N ILE A 21 8.42 -2.47 -8.30
CA ILE A 21 8.58 -1.51 -7.18
C ILE A 21 10.05 -1.19 -6.94
N ARG A 22 10.94 -2.14 -7.25
CA ARG A 22 12.39 -1.97 -7.10
C ARG A 22 12.94 -1.03 -8.17
N GLN A 23 12.92 0.26 -7.89
CA GLN A 23 13.62 1.26 -8.69
C GLN A 23 15.13 1.17 -8.47
N ASN A 24 15.88 1.31 -9.56
CA ASN A 24 17.33 1.38 -9.59
C ASN A 24 17.70 2.75 -10.20
N PRO A 25 18.52 3.61 -9.56
CA PRO A 25 19.36 3.38 -8.38
C PRO A 25 18.61 3.55 -7.04
N SER A 26 19.34 3.41 -5.92
CA SER A 26 18.87 3.30 -4.53
C SER A 26 17.80 4.32 -4.13
N CYS A 27 16.53 3.93 -4.22
CA CYS A 27 15.42 4.65 -3.62
C CYS A 27 15.54 4.65 -2.08
N THR A 28 15.17 5.77 -1.47
CA THR A 28 15.08 5.86 -0.01
C THR A 28 13.93 4.99 0.51
N THR A 29 13.97 4.62 1.79
CA THR A 29 12.90 3.82 2.42
C THR A 29 11.53 4.50 2.35
N ILE A 30 11.50 5.83 2.33
CA ILE A 30 10.30 6.67 2.20
C ILE A 30 9.73 6.59 0.79
N GLU A 31 10.58 6.77 -0.25
CA GLU A 31 10.17 6.66 -1.65
C GLU A 31 9.67 5.26 -1.97
N ALA A 32 10.37 4.23 -1.50
CA ALA A 32 9.96 2.85 -1.66
C ALA A 32 8.57 2.59 -1.04
N ALA A 33 8.31 3.13 0.16
CA ALA A 33 7.02 3.00 0.82
C ALA A 33 5.90 3.71 0.06
N LYS A 34 6.17 4.91 -0.48
CA LYS A 34 5.21 5.64 -1.32
C LYS A 34 4.88 4.85 -2.59
N LEU A 35 5.87 4.30 -3.29
CA LEU A 35 5.67 3.48 -4.49
C LEU A 35 4.86 2.22 -4.21
N VAL A 36 5.11 1.54 -3.08
CA VAL A 36 4.29 0.39 -2.67
C VAL A 36 2.83 0.79 -2.46
N GLY A 37 2.57 1.97 -1.90
CA GLY A 37 1.23 2.53 -1.75
C GLY A 37 0.56 2.84 -3.08
N GLU A 38 1.29 3.43 -4.03
CA GLU A 38 0.78 3.74 -5.38
C GLU A 38 0.43 2.48 -6.18
N GLU A 39 1.27 1.44 -6.12
CA GLU A 39 0.99 0.14 -6.76
C GLU A 39 -0.21 -0.58 -6.11
N LEU A 40 -0.36 -0.46 -4.79
CA LEU A 40 -1.56 -0.96 -4.10
C LEU A 40 -2.82 -0.26 -4.61
N VAL A 41 -2.79 1.07 -4.73
CA VAL A 41 -3.91 1.86 -5.26
C VAL A 41 -4.24 1.43 -6.70
N LYS A 42 -3.22 1.23 -7.52
CA LYS A 42 -3.39 0.75 -8.90
C LYS A 42 -4.07 -0.62 -8.93
N ALA A 43 -3.62 -1.55 -8.10
CA ALA A 43 -4.26 -2.86 -7.97
C ALA A 43 -5.71 -2.76 -7.48
N CYS A 44 -6.02 -1.84 -6.55
CA CYS A 44 -7.40 -1.59 -6.13
C CYS A 44 -8.26 -1.07 -7.30
N ASN A 45 -7.74 -0.15 -8.12
CA ASN A 45 -8.44 0.34 -9.32
C ASN A 45 -8.70 -0.80 -10.32
N ASP A 46 -7.68 -1.63 -10.60
CA ASP A 46 -7.79 -2.76 -11.53
C ASP A 46 -8.82 -3.81 -11.04
N LEU A 47 -8.94 -3.97 -9.73
CA LEU A 47 -9.93 -4.85 -9.09
C LEU A 47 -11.27 -4.17 -8.80
N ASN A 48 -11.44 -2.90 -9.17
CA ASN A 48 -12.62 -2.07 -8.91
C ASN A 48 -13.02 -1.99 -7.42
N ILE A 49 -12.02 -1.88 -6.54
CA ILE A 49 -12.17 -1.75 -5.09
C ILE A 49 -12.10 -0.27 -4.73
N ASN A 50 -13.23 0.30 -4.34
CA ASN A 50 -13.37 1.73 -4.02
C ASN A 50 -13.31 2.01 -2.51
N GLU A 51 -13.40 0.99 -1.67
CA GLU A 51 -13.43 1.13 -0.21
C GLU A 51 -12.59 0.04 0.45
N ILE A 52 -11.85 0.42 1.49
CA ILE A 52 -11.13 -0.50 2.37
C ILE A 52 -11.78 -0.38 3.75
N SER A 53 -12.30 -1.49 4.27
CA SER A 53 -13.03 -1.52 5.54
C SER A 53 -12.14 -1.33 6.78
N SER A 54 -10.87 -1.73 6.70
CA SER A 54 -9.95 -1.68 7.81
C SER A 54 -8.51 -1.51 7.33
N TYR A 55 -7.74 -0.70 8.05
CA TYR A 55 -6.31 -0.54 7.83
C TYR A 55 -5.54 -1.10 9.02
N ASP A 56 -4.83 -2.21 8.78
CA ASP A 56 -3.96 -2.84 9.78
C ASP A 56 -2.52 -2.35 9.64
N ARG A 57 -2.00 -1.77 10.72
CA ARG A 57 -0.60 -1.35 10.85
C ARG A 57 0.32 -2.48 11.31
N ASN A 58 -0.20 -3.68 11.56
CA ASN A 58 0.53 -4.86 12.04
C ASN A 58 1.39 -4.55 13.27
N GLY A 59 0.88 -3.70 14.18
CA GLY A 59 1.58 -3.27 15.38
C GLY A 59 2.76 -2.29 15.19
N PHE A 60 3.03 -1.81 13.97
CA PHE A 60 4.10 -0.84 13.73
C PHE A 60 3.68 0.58 14.17
N ALA A 61 4.64 1.31 14.74
CA ALA A 61 4.45 2.72 15.10
C ALA A 61 4.32 3.61 13.85
N CYS A 62 3.60 4.73 13.99
CA CYS A 62 3.50 5.76 12.96
C CYS A 62 4.85 6.50 12.85
N GLY A 63 5.69 6.04 11.92
CA GLY A 63 6.95 6.70 11.55
C GLY A 63 6.91 7.22 10.11
N GLU A 64 7.98 7.90 9.68
CA GLU A 64 8.06 8.56 8.36
C GLU A 64 7.75 7.61 7.19
N ARG A 65 8.22 6.36 7.26
CA ARG A 65 7.92 5.32 6.27
C ARG A 65 6.42 4.97 6.21
N MET A 66 5.77 4.88 7.38
CA MET A 66 4.35 4.56 7.44
C MET A 66 3.52 5.73 6.91
N GLN A 67 3.86 6.95 7.31
CA GLN A 67 3.21 8.16 6.80
C GLN A 67 3.36 8.29 5.29
N ALA A 68 4.53 8.00 4.72
CA ALA A 68 4.73 8.04 3.28
C ALA A 68 3.81 7.07 2.52
N PHE A 69 3.60 5.88 3.09
CA PHE A 69 2.65 4.90 2.58
C PHE A 69 1.19 5.36 2.76
N GLU A 70 0.83 5.83 3.95
CA GLU A 70 -0.52 6.33 4.30
C GLU A 70 -0.93 7.52 3.42
N ILE A 71 0.00 8.45 3.13
CA ILE A 71 -0.24 9.59 2.23
C ILE A 71 -0.56 9.11 0.81
N ALA A 72 0.12 8.07 0.32
CA ALA A 72 -0.12 7.54 -1.02
C ALA A 72 -1.53 6.94 -1.14
N ILE A 73 -1.98 6.18 -0.13
CA ILE A 73 -3.31 5.55 -0.13
C ILE A 73 -4.44 6.53 0.25
N SER A 74 -4.17 7.53 1.09
CA SER A 74 -5.14 8.56 1.47
C SER A 74 -5.54 9.45 0.28
N ARG A 75 -4.63 9.67 -0.67
CA ARG A 75 -4.95 10.35 -1.94
C ARG A 75 -6.05 9.66 -2.74
N HIS A 76 -6.21 8.36 -2.57
CA HIS A 76 -7.27 7.58 -3.23
C HIS A 76 -8.56 7.51 -2.40
N GLY A 77 -8.54 7.99 -1.16
CA GLY A 77 -9.71 8.03 -0.28
C GLY A 77 -9.86 6.82 0.64
N PHE A 78 -8.87 5.92 0.68
CA PHE A 78 -8.91 4.73 1.55
C PHE A 78 -8.70 5.03 3.05
N LEU A 79 -8.15 6.20 3.38
CA LEU A 79 -7.98 6.64 4.76
C LEU A 79 -8.60 8.03 4.95
N PRO A 80 -9.32 8.25 6.07
CA PRO A 80 -9.76 9.59 6.43
C PRO A 80 -8.55 10.51 6.61
N ARG A 81 -8.66 11.72 6.07
CA ARG A 81 -7.63 12.77 6.09
C ARG A 81 -7.44 13.38 7.46
#